data_AF-A0A969QGL7-F1
#
_entry.id   AF-A0A969QGL7-F1
#
_cell.length_a   1.000
_cell.length_b   1.000
_cell.length_c   1.000
_cell.angle_alpha   90.00
_cell.angle_beta   90.00
_cell.angle_gamma   90.00
#
_symmetry.space_group_name_H-M   'P 1'
#
loop_
_entity.id
_entity.type
_entity.pdbx_description
1 polymer ?
#
loop_
_entity_poly.entity_id
_entity_poly.type
_entity_poly.pdbx_seq_one_letter_code
_entity_poly.pdbx_strand_id
1 'polypeptide(L)'
;MFIPFLSDRIPGQLWTPQGAKFLGDYTLAEVARAKIRAHLHQQDLPTSKAAWDLANYLKQGEDLRLLYVAMTRAKKLLWLAAEREAPFAWNRFNWQQGDRLQPSNPSPLFTALCQKFPQFKSG
;
A
#
# COMPACT_ATOMS: atom_id res chain seq x y z
N MET A 1 -13.01 -16.19 2.63
CA MET A 1 -11.79 -15.48 2.20
C MET A 1 -10.97 -15.19 3.42
N PHE A 2 -9.64 -15.25 3.29
CA PHE A 2 -8.71 -14.84 4.32
C PHE A 2 -7.76 -13.74 3.79
N ILE A 3 -7.60 -12.66 4.54
CA ILE A 3 -6.66 -11.56 4.29
C ILE A 3 -5.75 -11.45 5.53
N PRO A 4 -4.56 -12.10 5.53
CA PRO A 4 -3.82 -12.33 6.77
C PRO A 4 -2.97 -11.16 7.27
N PHE A 5 -2.66 -10.18 6.42
CA PHE A 5 -1.54 -9.26 6.66
C PHE A 5 -1.90 -7.79 6.41
N LEU A 6 -2.92 -7.30 7.09
CA LEU A 6 -3.27 -5.87 7.05
C LEU A 6 -2.34 -5.06 7.95
N SER A 7 -1.21 -4.63 7.40
CA SER A 7 -0.27 -3.75 8.09
C SER A 7 -0.51 -2.27 7.82
N ASP A 8 0.16 -1.42 8.59
CA ASP A 8 0.23 0.04 8.42
C ASP A 8 0.70 0.51 7.04
N ARG A 9 1.23 -0.40 6.22
CA ARG A 9 1.59 -0.16 4.81
C ARG A 9 0.41 -0.25 3.85
N ILE A 10 -0.80 -0.51 4.33
CA ILE A 10 -2.02 -0.59 3.52
C ILE A 10 -3.08 0.35 4.14
N PRO A 11 -3.48 1.44 3.46
CA PRO A 11 -2.97 1.92 2.18
C PRO A 11 -1.57 2.52 2.33
N GLY A 12 -0.69 2.26 1.37
CA GLY A 12 0.71 2.61 1.46
C GLY A 12 1.06 3.90 0.73
N GLN A 13 2.20 4.48 1.09
CA GLN A 13 2.85 5.53 0.31
C GLN A 13 3.89 4.93 -0.65
N LEU A 14 4.21 5.67 -1.70
CA LEU A 14 5.34 5.35 -2.56
C LEU A 14 6.63 5.48 -1.77
N TRP A 15 7.48 4.48 -1.90
CA TRP A 15 8.81 4.49 -1.33
C TRP A 15 9.84 4.74 -2.43
N THR A 16 10.77 5.66 -2.19
CA THR A 16 11.86 5.98 -3.12
C THR A 16 13.17 5.39 -2.59
N PRO A 17 13.66 4.27 -3.15
CA PRO A 17 15.00 3.77 -2.86
C PRO A 17 16.05 4.84 -3.18
N GLN A 18 17.14 4.90 -2.40
CA GLN A 18 18.21 5.89 -2.62
C GLN A 18 18.75 5.87 -4.06
N GLY A 19 18.98 4.68 -4.62
CA GLY A 19 19.47 4.53 -6.01
C GLY A 19 18.43 4.83 -7.10
N ALA A 20 17.17 5.09 -6.73
CA ALA A 20 16.08 5.39 -7.66
C ALA A 20 15.61 6.86 -7.56
N LYS A 21 16.31 7.69 -6.78
CA LYS A 21 16.05 9.12 -6.64
C LYS A 21 16.27 9.84 -7.97
N PHE A 22 15.34 10.71 -8.34
CA PHE A 22 15.33 11.49 -9.57
C PHE A 22 14.78 12.88 -9.27
N LEU A 23 15.60 13.91 -9.52
CA LEU A 23 15.24 15.32 -9.26
C LEU A 23 14.74 15.56 -7.82
N GLY A 24 15.41 14.96 -6.83
CA GLY A 24 15.00 14.97 -5.42
C GLY A 24 14.52 13.59 -4.96
N ASP A 25 13.48 13.55 -4.13
CA ASP A 25 12.95 12.31 -3.52
C ASP A 25 11.88 11.61 -4.39
N TYR A 26 11.90 11.85 -5.70
CA TYR A 26 10.97 11.26 -6.66
C TYR A 26 11.62 10.12 -7.43
N THR A 27 10.83 9.27 -8.08
CA THR A 27 11.34 8.29 -9.05
C THR A 27 11.11 8.78 -10.48
N LEU A 28 12.04 8.45 -11.38
CA LEU A 28 11.89 8.77 -12.81
C LEU A 28 10.59 8.20 -13.37
N ALA A 29 10.24 6.97 -12.98
CA ALA A 29 9.06 6.27 -13.49
C ALA A 29 7.75 7.03 -13.21
N GLU A 30 7.55 7.52 -11.98
CA GLU A 30 6.31 8.23 -11.63
C GLU A 30 6.25 9.63 -12.25
N VAL A 31 7.39 10.36 -12.27
CA VAL A 31 7.46 11.67 -12.93
C VAL A 31 7.21 11.55 -14.44
N ALA A 32 7.85 10.58 -15.10
CA ALA A 32 7.68 10.35 -16.53
C ALA A 32 6.25 9.92 -16.85
N ARG A 33 5.65 9.00 -16.08
CA ARG A 33 4.27 8.54 -16.29
C ARG A 33 3.28 9.71 -16.22
N ALA A 34 3.43 10.60 -15.25
CA ALA A 34 2.56 11.77 -15.10
C ALA A 34 2.70 12.74 -16.29
N LYS A 35 3.95 13.02 -16.72
CA LYS A 35 4.21 13.90 -17.86
C LYS A 35 3.73 13.32 -19.20
N ILE A 36 3.94 12.03 -19.43
CA ILE A 36 3.44 11.33 -20.62
C ILE A 36 1.91 11.37 -20.65
N ARG A 37 1.24 11.10 -19.52
CA ARG A 37 -0.21 11.18 -19.41
C ARG A 37 -0.72 12.60 -19.70
N ALA A 38 -0.11 13.62 -19.10
CA ALA A 38 -0.50 15.00 -19.32
C ALA A 38 -0.34 15.38 -20.81
N HIS A 39 0.78 15.01 -21.43
CA HIS A 39 1.02 15.25 -22.85
C HIS A 39 -0.02 14.54 -23.74
N LEU A 40 -0.32 13.27 -23.48
CA LEU A 40 -1.31 12.50 -24.23
C LEU A 40 -2.71 13.12 -24.13
N HIS A 41 -3.06 13.72 -22.99
CA HIS A 41 -4.34 14.39 -22.76
C HIS A 41 -4.31 15.89 -23.08
N GLN A 42 -3.25 16.42 -23.71
CA GLN A 42 -3.09 17.84 -24.04
C GLN A 42 -3.25 18.77 -22.82
N GLN A 43 -2.75 18.33 -21.67
CA GLN A 43 -2.73 19.08 -20.41
C GLN A 43 -1.33 19.64 -20.15
N ASP A 44 -1.25 20.66 -19.30
CA ASP A 44 0.02 21.20 -18.84
C ASP A 44 0.88 20.14 -18.15
N LEU A 45 2.18 20.17 -18.43
CA LEU A 45 3.11 19.22 -17.84
C LEU A 45 3.24 19.48 -16.34
N PRO A 46 2.98 18.48 -15.48
CA PRO A 46 3.07 18.65 -14.04
C PRO A 46 4.52 18.83 -13.59
N THR A 47 4.70 19.56 -12.49
CA THR A 47 5.97 19.59 -11.75
C THR A 47 6.29 18.20 -11.19
N SER A 48 7.57 17.91 -10.92
CA SER A 48 7.97 16.61 -10.33
C SER A 48 7.25 16.32 -9.01
N LYS A 49 7.05 17.36 -8.19
CA LYS A 49 6.29 17.28 -6.94
C LYS A 49 4.82 16.92 -7.19
N ALA A 50 4.13 17.64 -8.08
CA ALA A 50 2.74 17.38 -8.38
C ALA A 50 2.52 15.97 -8.97
N ALA A 51 3.45 15.52 -9.83
CA ALA A 51 3.46 14.16 -10.36
C ALA A 51 3.57 13.11 -9.24
N TRP A 52 4.45 13.34 -8.27
CA TRP A 52 4.66 12.43 -7.14
C TRP A 52 3.46 12.39 -6.19
N ASP A 53 2.88 13.55 -5.88
CA ASP A 53 1.71 13.64 -5.00
C ASP A 53 0.51 12.93 -5.64
N LEU A 54 0.30 13.12 -6.95
CA LEU A 54 -0.72 12.38 -7.71
C LEU A 54 -0.46 10.87 -7.71
N ALA A 55 0.78 10.44 -7.93
CA ALA A 55 1.14 9.02 -7.94
C ALA A 55 0.89 8.37 -6.57
N ASN A 56 1.20 9.07 -5.47
CA ASN A 56 0.87 8.61 -4.12
C ASN A 56 -0.64 8.47 -3.91
N TYR A 57 -1.41 9.49 -4.31
CA TYR A 57 -2.88 9.45 -4.22
C TYR A 57 -3.46 8.27 -5.00
N LEU A 58 -3.01 8.06 -6.23
CA LEU A 58 -3.46 6.95 -7.07
C LEU A 58 -3.09 5.59 -6.47
N LYS A 59 -1.89 5.45 -5.89
CA LYS A 59 -1.47 4.23 -5.20
C LYS A 59 -2.40 3.91 -4.03
N GLN A 60 -2.66 4.89 -3.15
CA GLN A 60 -3.55 4.68 -2.00
C GLN A 60 -4.96 4.28 -2.46
N GLY A 61 -5.48 4.94 -3.51
CA GLY A 61 -6.77 4.60 -4.10
C GLY A 61 -6.81 3.17 -4.65
N GLU A 62 -5.72 2.72 -5.26
CA GLU A 62 -5.63 1.35 -5.77
C GLU A 62 -5.52 0.32 -4.64
N ASP A 63 -4.70 0.57 -3.61
CA ASP A 63 -4.62 -0.30 -2.43
C ASP A 63 -6.01 -0.48 -1.78
N LEU A 64 -6.80 0.60 -1.72
CA LEU A 64 -8.19 0.58 -1.23
C LEU A 64 -9.14 -0.22 -2.14
N ARG A 65 -9.04 -0.06 -3.47
CA ARG A 65 -9.85 -0.86 -4.41
C ARG A 65 -9.54 -2.34 -4.29
N LEU A 66 -8.27 -2.72 -4.22
CA LEU A 66 -7.84 -4.11 -4.08
C LEU A 66 -8.38 -4.71 -2.78
N LEU A 67 -8.31 -3.97 -1.67
CA LEU A 67 -8.91 -4.40 -0.41
C LEU A 67 -10.43 -4.58 -0.54
N TYR A 68 -11.13 -3.62 -1.15
CA TYR A 68 -12.56 -3.71 -1.37
C TYR A 68 -12.95 -4.92 -2.23
N VAL A 69 -12.24 -5.16 -3.34
CA VAL A 69 -12.46 -6.32 -4.21
C VAL A 69 -12.21 -7.62 -3.46
N ALA A 70 -11.18 -7.66 -2.61
CA ALA A 70 -10.95 -8.80 -1.76
C ALA A 70 -12.16 -9.00 -0.84
N MET A 71 -12.49 -8.02 0.01
CA MET A 71 -13.59 -8.13 0.96
C MET A 71 -14.92 -8.57 0.32
N THR A 72 -15.27 -7.99 -0.83
CA THR A 72 -16.53 -8.29 -1.54
C THR A 72 -16.57 -9.65 -2.24
N ARG A 73 -15.42 -10.29 -2.49
CA ARG A 73 -15.40 -11.68 -2.99
C ARG A 73 -15.77 -12.71 -1.93
N ALA A 74 -15.80 -12.36 -0.64
CA ALA A 74 -16.13 -13.29 0.43
C ALA A 74 -17.64 -13.62 0.44
N LYS A 75 -18.01 -14.86 0.13
CA LYS A 75 -19.42 -15.28 0.03
C LYS A 75 -20.10 -15.64 1.36
N LYS A 76 -19.34 -16.16 2.32
CA LYS A 76 -19.87 -16.66 3.60
C LYS A 76 -19.15 -16.08 4.80
N LEU A 77 -17.81 -16.05 4.71
CA LEU A 77 -16.97 -15.70 5.84
C LEU A 77 -15.73 -14.95 5.34
N LEU A 78 -15.46 -13.81 5.98
CA LEU A 78 -14.31 -12.95 5.75
C LEU A 78 -13.47 -12.95 7.02
N TRP A 79 -12.24 -13.46 6.92
CA TRP A 79 -11.24 -13.38 7.98
C TRP A 79 -10.22 -12.33 7.60
N LEU A 80 -10.02 -11.37 8.49
CA LEU A 80 -8.99 -10.34 8.37
C LEU A 80 -8.06 -10.49 9.57
N ALA A 81 -6.76 -10.43 9.34
CA ALA A 81 -5.77 -10.41 10.41
C ALA A 81 -4.73 -9.32 10.17
N ALA A 82 -4.10 -8.91 11.27
CA ALA A 82 -2.98 -8.01 11.30
C ALA A 82 -1.97 -8.56 12.31
N GLU A 83 -0.69 -8.55 11.93
CA GLU A 83 0.38 -9.14 12.74
C GLU A 83 1.22 -8.08 13.41
N ARG A 84 1.73 -8.41 14.61
CA ARG A 84 2.62 -7.54 15.39
C ARG A 84 4.02 -7.46 14.81
N GLU A 85 4.42 -8.47 14.05
CA GLU A 85 5.71 -8.52 13.39
C GLU A 85 5.54 -8.96 11.93
N ALA A 86 6.27 -8.32 11.02
CA ALA A 86 6.25 -8.63 9.60
C ALA A 86 7.64 -8.41 9.00
N PRO A 87 7.97 -9.08 7.89
CA PRO A 87 9.21 -8.78 7.17
C PRO A 87 9.16 -7.39 6.55
N PHE A 88 10.34 -6.78 6.34
CA PHE A 88 10.43 -5.50 5.64
C PHE A 88 9.86 -5.58 4.21
N ALA A 89 10.03 -6.70 3.52
CA ALA A 89 9.50 -6.90 2.18
C ALA A 89 9.14 -8.37 1.97
N TRP A 90 7.85 -8.67 1.84
CA TRP A 90 7.34 -10.03 1.66
C TRP A 90 7.93 -10.74 0.44
N ASN A 91 8.23 -10.01 -0.63
CA ASN A 91 8.82 -10.58 -1.85
C ASN A 91 10.31 -10.97 -1.72
N ARG A 92 10.96 -10.58 -0.62
CA ARG A 92 12.38 -10.90 -0.34
C ARG A 92 12.56 -11.74 0.92
N PHE A 93 11.49 -11.97 1.67
CA PHE A 93 11.55 -12.71 2.92
C PHE A 93 11.80 -14.20 2.68
N ASN A 94 12.82 -14.74 3.33
CA ASN A 94 13.13 -16.15 3.38
C ASN A 94 13.28 -16.64 4.82
N TRP A 95 12.31 -17.44 5.28
CA TRP A 95 12.31 -18.03 6.62
C TRP A 95 13.46 -19.02 6.84
N GLN A 96 13.95 -19.69 5.79
CA GLN A 96 15.05 -20.66 5.88
C GLN A 96 16.41 -19.98 6.05
N GLN A 97 16.54 -18.74 5.58
CA GLN A 97 17.76 -17.94 5.72
C GLN A 97 17.80 -17.13 7.01
N GLY A 98 16.76 -17.24 7.86
CA GLY A 98 16.69 -16.54 9.14
C GLY A 98 16.45 -15.05 9.00
N ASP A 99 15.74 -14.62 7.94
CA ASP A 99 15.38 -13.21 7.78
C ASP A 99 14.60 -12.70 9.00
N ARG A 100 14.98 -11.51 9.47
CA ARG A 100 14.40 -10.94 10.68
C ARG A 100 13.03 -10.34 10.40
N LEU A 101 12.09 -10.67 11.28
CA LEU A 101 10.84 -9.93 11.39
C LEU A 101 11.10 -8.61 12.12
N GLN A 102 10.30 -7.60 11.79
CA GLN A 102 10.34 -6.29 12.44
C GLN A 102 8.95 -5.95 12.99
N PRO A 103 8.85 -5.13 14.03
CA PRO A 103 7.57 -4.64 14.52
C PRO A 103 6.73 -4.04 13.40
N SER A 104 5.45 -4.39 13.38
CA SER A 104 4.45 -3.96 12.39
C SER A 104 3.19 -3.54 13.12
N ASN A 105 2.62 -2.40 12.73
CA ASN A 105 1.35 -1.95 13.26
C ASN A 105 0.20 -2.45 12.36
N PRO A 106 -1.01 -2.66 12.91
CA PRO A 106 -2.18 -2.96 12.11
C PRO A 106 -2.53 -1.78 11.20
N SER A 107 -3.08 -2.09 10.03
CA SER A 107 -3.63 -1.08 9.12
C SER A 107 -4.63 -0.17 9.86
N PRO A 108 -4.65 1.15 9.59
CA PRO A 108 -5.72 2.03 10.03
C PRO A 108 -7.11 1.52 9.66
N LEU A 109 -7.25 0.85 8.52
CA LEU A 109 -8.51 0.26 8.06
C LEU A 109 -8.91 -0.95 8.91
N PHE A 110 -7.95 -1.79 9.28
CA PHE A 110 -8.21 -2.90 10.20
C PHE A 110 -8.69 -2.37 11.55
N THR A 111 -8.00 -1.36 12.10
CA THR A 111 -8.40 -0.70 13.35
C THR A 111 -9.80 -0.11 13.26
N ALA A 112 -10.13 0.60 12.17
CA ALA A 112 -11.46 1.16 11.95
C ALA A 112 -12.55 0.07 11.83
N LEU A 113 -12.25 -1.05 11.19
CA LEU A 113 -13.17 -2.19 11.09
C LEU A 113 -13.41 -2.84 12.46
N CYS A 114 -12.37 -3.04 13.27
CA CYS A 114 -12.51 -3.55 14.63
C CYS A 114 -13.35 -2.61 15.52
N GLN A 115 -13.21 -1.29 15.34
CA GLN A 115 -14.04 -0.32 16.06
C GLN A 115 -15.50 -0.36 15.60
N LYS A 116 -15.75 -0.54 14.30
CA LYS A 116 -17.11 -0.61 13.73
C LYS A 116 -17.82 -1.94 14.06
N PHE A 117 -17.06 -3.03 14.20
CA PHE A 117 -17.58 -4.38 14.41
C PHE A 117 -16.91 -5.08 15.62
N PRO A 118 -17.07 -4.54 16.84
CA PRO A 118 -16.35 -5.03 18.02
C PRO A 118 -16.72 -6.47 18.39
N GLN A 119 -17.93 -6.93 18.08
CA GLN A 119 -18.42 -8.29 18.37
C GLN A 119 -17.68 -9.39 17.60
N PHE A 120 -16.97 -9.04 16.52
CA PHE A 120 -16.21 -9.99 15.70
C PHE A 120 -14.70 -9.88 15.90
N LYS A 121 -14.25 -9.04 16.84
CA LYS A 121 -12.84 -8.92 17.17
C LYS A 121 -12.42 -10.09 18.07
N SER A 122 -11.54 -10.95 17.58
CA SER A 122 -10.79 -11.91 18.40
C SER A 122 -9.51 -11.25 18.93
N GLY A 123 -9.18 -11.52 20.20
CA GLY A 123 -7.98 -11.03 20.88
C GLY A 123 -6.74 -11.85 20.58
#